data_AF-A0A1S8AYY2-F1
#
_entry.id   AF-A0A1S8AYY2-F1
#
_cell.length_a   1.000
_cell.length_b   1.000
_cell.length_c   1.000
_cell.angle_alpha   90.00
_cell.angle_beta   90.00
_cell.angle_gamma   90.00
#
_symmetry.space_group_name_H-M   'P 1'
#
loop_
_entity.id
_entity.type
_entity.pdbx_description
1 polymer ?
#
loop_
_entity_poly.entity_id
_entity_poly.type
_entity_poly.pdbx_seq_one_letter_code
_entity_poly.pdbx_strand_id
1 'polypeptide(L)'
;MYAVVGCSECSNLWIIEGRSETTQCPRCGTRTAYEKRKKFVETDDAAHARDVRASMLANRQGEGEAFAELDSFDALEDAVADGVVDDEAYLEESGLDVDAVDAAGERDPRGPTRSGSKREIVERALEALEEPTEGEIVDYAAERGVGPEYVRDALEKLTHRGVVSESRGRYRLL
;
A
#
# COMPACT_ATOMS: atom_id res chain seq x y z
N MET A 1 1.21 15.35 -7.09
CA MET A 1 1.16 15.60 -8.54
C MET A 1 1.64 14.40 -9.35
N TYR A 2 0.74 13.94 -10.21
CA TYR A 2 0.84 12.80 -11.12
C TYR A 2 0.54 13.27 -12.54
N ALA A 3 1.24 12.71 -13.52
CA ALA A 3 1.01 12.99 -14.93
C ALA A 3 0.92 11.70 -15.75
N VAL A 4 -0.15 11.56 -16.54
CA VAL A 4 -0.23 10.48 -17.53
C VAL A 4 0.46 10.94 -18.79
N VAL A 5 1.48 10.22 -19.22
CA VAL A 5 2.33 10.59 -20.37
C VAL A 5 2.41 9.49 -21.41
N GLY A 6 2.77 9.88 -22.63
CA GLY A 6 2.99 8.99 -23.76
C GLY A 6 4.40 9.05 -24.34
N CYS A 7 4.87 7.92 -24.86
CA CYS A 7 6.08 7.86 -25.66
C CYS A 7 5.76 8.20 -27.12
N SER A 8 6.51 9.12 -27.73
CA SER A 8 6.43 9.44 -29.16
C SER A 8 6.87 8.28 -30.05
N GLU A 9 7.80 7.44 -29.57
CA GLU A 9 8.43 6.39 -30.39
C GLU A 9 7.60 5.10 -30.44
N CYS A 10 7.01 4.70 -29.32
CA CYS A 10 6.35 3.39 -29.20
C CYS A 10 4.92 3.46 -28.62
N SER A 11 4.37 4.67 -28.49
CA SER A 11 2.99 4.93 -28.00
C SER A 11 2.65 4.35 -26.62
N ASN A 12 3.66 3.98 -25.82
CA ASN A 12 3.47 3.46 -24.48
C ASN A 12 2.91 4.57 -23.57
N LEU A 13 1.93 4.23 -22.72
CA LEU A 13 1.33 5.14 -21.74
C LEU A 13 1.73 4.72 -20.32
N TRP A 14 2.17 5.67 -19.50
CA TRP A 14 2.51 5.44 -18.09
C TRP A 14 2.29 6.70 -17.24
N ILE A 15 2.38 6.54 -15.93
CA ILE A 15 2.20 7.62 -14.95
C ILE A 15 3.57 8.02 -14.40
N ILE A 16 3.80 9.32 -14.27
CA ILE A 16 4.95 9.87 -13.56
C ILE A 16 4.46 10.52 -12.28
N GLU A 17 5.12 10.22 -11.17
CA GLU A 17 4.94 10.89 -9.90
C GLU A 17 6.03 11.95 -9.69
N GLY A 18 5.61 13.14 -9.24
CA GLY A 18 6.52 14.23 -8.92
C GLY A 18 7.12 14.95 -10.14
N ARG A 19 8.22 15.67 -9.92
CA ARG A 19 8.84 16.59 -10.89
C ARG A 19 10.26 16.16 -11.20
N SER A 20 10.40 15.08 -11.96
CA SER A 20 11.69 14.70 -12.53
C SER A 20 12.03 15.60 -13.72
N GLU A 21 13.29 16.00 -13.88
CA GLU A 21 13.71 16.81 -15.04
C GLU A 21 13.64 16.01 -16.35
N THR A 22 13.87 14.70 -16.27
CA THR A 22 13.87 13.78 -17.41
C THR A 22 13.12 12.50 -17.10
N THR A 23 12.51 11.93 -18.13
CA THR A 23 11.71 10.72 -18.03
C THR A 23 12.16 9.71 -19.08
N GLN A 24 12.19 8.44 -18.70
CA GLN A 24 12.51 7.33 -19.59
C GLN A 24 11.26 6.52 -19.89
N CYS A 25 11.04 6.18 -21.16
CA CYS A 25 9.96 5.27 -21.50
C CYS A 25 10.26 3.87 -20.93
N PRO A 26 9.37 3.28 -20.11
CA PRO A 26 9.62 1.97 -19.51
C PRO A 26 9.57 0.82 -20.53
N ARG A 27 9.05 1.06 -21.75
CA ARG A 27 8.95 0.05 -22.81
C ARG A 27 10.16 0.04 -23.74
N CYS A 28 10.53 1.19 -24.31
CA CYS A 28 11.59 1.28 -25.32
C CYS A 28 12.87 1.96 -24.83
N GLY A 29 12.90 2.47 -23.59
CA GLY A 29 14.08 3.11 -23.02
C GLY A 29 14.36 4.53 -23.52
N THR A 30 13.59 5.08 -24.46
CA THR A 30 13.80 6.45 -24.96
C THR A 30 13.66 7.49 -23.84
N ARG A 31 14.69 8.32 -23.66
CA ARG A 31 14.74 9.40 -22.67
C ARG A 31 14.34 10.75 -23.29
N THR A 32 13.55 11.54 -22.55
CA THR A 32 13.14 12.89 -22.97
C THR A 32 12.93 13.76 -21.72
N ALA A 33 13.17 15.07 -21.83
CA ALA A 33 12.86 16.02 -20.76
C ALA A 33 11.36 15.95 -20.40
N TYR A 34 11.03 16.03 -19.11
CA TYR A 34 9.64 15.99 -18.63
C TYR A 34 8.78 17.06 -19.29
N GLU A 35 9.29 18.29 -19.39
CA GLU A 35 8.61 19.42 -20.04
C GLU A 35 8.22 19.13 -21.50
N LYS A 36 9.05 18.36 -22.21
CA LYS A 36 8.82 17.99 -23.62
C LYS A 36 7.93 16.75 -23.79
N ARG A 37 7.60 16.04 -22.72
CA ARG A 37 6.64 14.92 -22.79
C ARG A 37 5.23 15.44 -23.00
N LYS A 38 4.48 14.75 -23.86
CA LYS A 38 3.04 14.92 -23.99
C LYS A 38 2.37 14.43 -22.69
N LYS A 39 1.79 15.36 -21.93
CA LYS A 39 0.92 15.05 -20.79
C LYS A 39 -0.52 14.99 -21.30
N PHE A 40 -1.22 13.91 -20.97
CA PHE A 40 -2.63 13.75 -21.27
C PHE A 40 -3.51 14.26 -20.13
N VAL A 41 -3.04 14.09 -18.89
CA VAL A 41 -3.60 14.70 -17.69
C VAL A 41 -2.47 15.00 -16.71
N GLU A 42 -2.64 16.06 -15.93
CA GLU A 42 -1.86 16.37 -14.73
C GLU A 42 -2.86 16.57 -13.58
N THR A 43 -2.65 15.87 -12.47
CA THR A 43 -3.57 15.85 -11.33
C THR A 43 -2.80 15.64 -10.03
N ASP A 44 -3.33 16.05 -8.89
CA ASP A 44 -2.76 15.70 -7.60
C ASP A 44 -3.29 14.38 -7.02
N ASP A 45 -4.29 13.79 -7.68
CA ASP A 45 -4.90 12.52 -7.33
C ASP A 45 -4.31 11.35 -8.14
N ALA A 46 -3.69 10.40 -7.43
CA ALA A 46 -3.10 9.21 -8.04
C ALA A 46 -4.16 8.30 -8.70
N ALA A 47 -5.33 8.17 -8.11
CA ALA A 47 -6.42 7.34 -8.61
C ALA A 47 -6.96 7.87 -9.91
N HIS A 48 -7.22 9.19 -9.96
CA HIS A 48 -7.62 9.85 -11.20
C HIS A 48 -6.59 9.65 -12.32
N ALA A 49 -5.28 9.70 -12.03
CA ALA A 49 -4.25 9.41 -13.03
C ALA A 49 -4.31 7.94 -13.54
N ARG A 50 -4.65 6.99 -12.67
CA ARG A 50 -4.86 5.58 -13.04
C ARG A 50 -6.09 5.41 -13.93
N ASP A 51 -7.21 6.05 -13.58
CA ASP A 51 -8.45 6.02 -14.36
C ASP A 51 -8.25 6.57 -15.77
N VAL A 52 -7.63 7.74 -15.90
CA VAL A 52 -7.36 8.34 -17.22
C VAL A 52 -6.48 7.42 -18.07
N ARG A 53 -5.41 6.85 -17.49
CA ARG A 53 -4.56 5.90 -18.21
C ARG A 53 -5.34 4.66 -18.64
N ALA A 54 -6.18 4.10 -17.77
CA ALA A 54 -6.98 2.92 -18.04
C ALA A 54 -8.00 3.19 -19.16
N SER A 55 -8.74 4.29 -19.07
CA SER A 55 -9.67 4.74 -20.11
C SER A 55 -8.98 4.88 -21.48
N MET A 56 -7.79 5.48 -21.53
CA MET A 56 -7.03 5.59 -22.78
C MET A 56 -6.59 4.24 -23.36
N LEU A 57 -6.26 3.27 -22.51
CA LEU A 57 -5.90 1.91 -22.94
C LEU A 57 -7.11 1.10 -23.39
N ALA A 58 -8.26 1.26 -22.73
CA ALA A 58 -9.52 0.66 -23.12
C ALA A 58 -9.99 1.18 -24.49
N ASN A 59 -10.02 2.51 -24.66
CA ASN A 59 -10.35 3.13 -25.94
C ASN A 59 -9.43 2.68 -27.08
N ARG A 60 -8.13 2.45 -26.80
CA ARG A 60 -7.19 1.92 -27.80
C ARG A 60 -7.51 0.50 -28.26
N GLN A 61 -8.16 -0.29 -27.41
CA GLN A 61 -8.54 -1.68 -27.68
C GLN A 61 -9.99 -1.82 -28.15
N GLY A 62 -10.75 -0.71 -28.23
CA GLY A 62 -12.16 -0.74 -28.57
C GLY A 62 -13.10 -1.02 -27.38
N GLU A 63 -12.54 -1.15 -26.17
CA GLU A 63 -13.26 -1.50 -24.93
C GLU A 63 -13.72 -0.26 -24.15
N GLY A 64 -13.88 0.88 -24.82
CA GLY A 64 -14.19 2.16 -24.17
C GLY A 64 -15.56 2.15 -23.48
N GLU A 65 -16.55 1.49 -24.07
CA GLU A 65 -17.90 1.35 -23.49
C GLU A 65 -17.88 0.48 -22.23
N ALA A 66 -17.22 -0.69 -22.30
CA ALA A 66 -17.05 -1.57 -21.15
C ALA A 66 -16.31 -0.88 -19.98
N PHE A 67 -15.30 -0.06 -20.28
CA PHE A 67 -14.62 0.72 -19.25
C PHE A 67 -15.52 1.80 -18.62
N ALA A 68 -16.43 2.41 -19.39
CA ALA A 68 -17.34 3.43 -18.87
C ALA A 68 -18.39 2.88 -17.90
N GLU A 69 -18.62 1.56 -17.91
CA GLU A 69 -19.48 0.87 -16.96
C GLU A 69 -18.77 0.55 -15.62
N LEU A 70 -17.44 0.66 -15.57
CA LEU A 70 -16.67 0.44 -14.35
C LEU A 70 -16.67 1.69 -13.46
N ASP A 71 -16.65 1.46 -12.15
CA ASP A 71 -16.43 2.51 -11.17
C ASP A 71 -14.98 3.05 -11.21
N SER A 72 -14.74 4.16 -10.51
CA SER A 72 -13.39 4.74 -10.40
C SER A 72 -12.42 3.78 -9.72
N PHE A 73 -11.13 3.95 -10.00
CA PHE A 73 -10.07 3.07 -9.49
C PHE A 73 -10.17 2.83 -7.96
N ASP A 74 -10.42 3.87 -7.18
CA ASP A 74 -10.54 3.75 -5.72
C ASP A 74 -11.80 2.99 -5.29
N ALA A 75 -12.93 3.16 -6.00
CA ALA A 75 -14.16 2.43 -5.69
C ALA A 75 -14.04 0.94 -6.03
N LEU A 76 -13.21 0.59 -7.01
CA LEU A 76 -12.88 -0.81 -7.31
C LEU A 76 -12.06 -1.47 -6.20
N GLU A 77 -11.30 -0.71 -5.40
CA GLU A 77 -10.57 -1.25 -4.25
C GLU A 77 -11.54 -1.77 -3.18
N ASP A 78 -12.59 -1.00 -2.89
CA ASP A 78 -13.66 -1.40 -1.95
C ASP A 78 -14.37 -2.67 -2.44
N ALA A 79 -14.69 -2.75 -3.74
CA ALA A 79 -15.33 -3.93 -4.32
C ALA A 79 -14.47 -5.20 -4.25
N VAL A 80 -13.13 -5.06 -4.34
CA VAL A 80 -12.20 -6.19 -4.21
C VAL A 80 -12.06 -6.61 -2.75
N ALA A 81 -12.09 -5.68 -1.79
CA ALA A 81 -11.97 -5.99 -0.38
C ALA A 81 -13.07 -6.97 0.10
N ASP A 82 -14.29 -6.84 -0.43
CA ASP A 82 -15.41 -7.72 -0.10
C ASP A 82 -15.46 -9.00 -0.97
N GLY A 83 -14.71 -9.05 -2.07
CA GLY A 83 -14.76 -10.11 -3.08
C GLY A 83 -13.65 -11.17 -2.98
N VAL A 84 -12.76 -11.06 -2.00
CA VAL A 84 -11.69 -12.05 -1.77
C VAL A 84 -12.19 -13.21 -0.92
N VAL A 85 -11.71 -14.41 -1.25
CA VAL A 85 -11.88 -15.58 -0.37
C VAL A 85 -10.98 -15.36 0.84
N ASP A 86 -11.56 -15.34 2.03
CA ASP A 86 -10.78 -15.24 3.27
C ASP A 86 -9.91 -16.49 3.49
N ASP A 87 -8.88 -16.34 4.32
CA ASP A 87 -7.89 -17.40 4.55
C ASP A 87 -8.53 -18.70 5.06
N GLU A 88 -9.57 -18.60 5.89
CA GLU A 88 -10.29 -19.74 6.46
C GLU A 88 -11.02 -20.51 5.35
N ALA A 89 -11.86 -19.82 4.57
CA ALA A 89 -12.58 -20.39 3.44
C ALA A 89 -11.62 -20.99 2.39
N TYR A 90 -10.48 -20.33 2.14
CA TYR A 90 -9.46 -20.85 1.23
C TYR A 90 -8.84 -22.17 1.74
N LEU A 91 -8.53 -22.24 3.03
CA LEU A 91 -7.94 -23.43 3.65
C LEU A 91 -8.94 -24.59 3.70
N GLU A 92 -10.20 -24.33 4.07
CA GLU A 92 -11.26 -25.33 4.08
C GLU A 92 -11.51 -25.93 2.69
N GLU A 93 -11.67 -25.08 1.66
CA GLU A 93 -11.88 -25.52 0.29
C GLU A 93 -10.64 -26.24 -0.29
N SER A 94 -9.46 -25.93 0.24
CA SER A 94 -8.22 -26.66 -0.05
C SER A 94 -8.12 -28.00 0.68
N GLY A 95 -9.13 -28.37 1.48
CA GLY A 95 -9.19 -29.62 2.23
C GLY A 95 -8.32 -29.64 3.48
N LEU A 96 -7.95 -28.46 3.99
CA LEU A 96 -7.16 -28.31 5.21
C LEU A 96 -8.08 -28.07 6.41
N ASP A 97 -7.70 -28.64 7.54
CA ASP A 97 -8.35 -28.41 8.84
C ASP A 97 -7.81 -27.09 9.42
N VAL A 98 -8.64 -26.05 9.41
CA VAL A 98 -8.27 -24.69 9.83
C VAL A 98 -7.84 -24.66 11.29
N ASP A 99 -8.59 -25.33 12.17
CA ASP A 99 -8.24 -25.43 13.60
C ASP A 99 -6.87 -26.09 13.80
N ALA A 100 -6.58 -27.14 13.03
CA ALA A 100 -5.29 -27.82 13.10
C ALA A 100 -4.12 -26.96 12.57
N VAL A 101 -4.35 -26.18 11.50
CA VAL A 101 -3.39 -25.22 10.94
C VAL A 101 -3.10 -24.10 11.94
N ASP A 102 -4.13 -23.52 12.53
CA ASP A 102 -4.02 -22.48 13.55
C ASP A 102 -3.26 -22.97 14.79
N ALA A 103 -3.64 -24.14 15.31
CA ALA A 103 -2.96 -24.76 16.43
C ALA A 103 -1.50 -25.12 16.11
N ALA A 104 -1.16 -25.40 14.85
CA ALA A 104 0.21 -25.60 14.43
C ALA A 104 1.02 -24.29 14.45
N GLY A 105 0.41 -23.17 14.04
CA GLY A 105 1.00 -21.84 14.11
C GLY A 105 1.27 -21.39 15.55
N GLU A 106 0.39 -21.70 16.49
CA GLU A 106 0.59 -21.43 17.93
C GLU A 106 1.75 -22.23 18.54
N ARG A 107 2.02 -23.42 18.00
CA ARG A 107 3.12 -24.30 18.45
C ARG A 107 4.47 -23.96 17.82
N ASP A 108 4.52 -23.11 16.79
CA ASP A 108 5.79 -22.64 16.25
C ASP A 108 6.51 -21.82 17.34
N PRO A 109 7.76 -22.14 17.71
CA PRO A 109 8.53 -21.36 18.68
C PRO A 109 8.78 -19.90 18.25
N ARG A 110 8.51 -19.55 16.97
CA ARG A 110 8.49 -18.18 16.47
C ARG A 110 7.19 -17.42 16.81
N GLY A 111 6.17 -18.13 17.30
CA GLY A 111 4.84 -17.61 17.62
C GLY A 111 3.93 -17.45 16.39
N PRO A 112 2.61 -17.32 16.58
CA PRO A 112 1.68 -17.10 15.48
C PRO A 112 1.97 -15.76 14.78
N THR A 113 2.09 -15.77 13.46
CA THR A 113 2.15 -14.54 12.64
C THR A 113 0.81 -13.82 12.53
N ARG A 114 -0.25 -14.34 13.17
CA ARG A 114 -1.61 -13.78 13.17
C ARG A 114 -1.71 -12.35 13.75
N SER A 115 -0.69 -11.91 14.48
CA SER A 115 -0.59 -10.53 14.98
C SER A 115 0.19 -9.60 14.05
N GLY A 116 0.67 -10.07 12.90
CA GLY A 116 1.49 -9.32 11.96
C GLY A 116 2.98 -9.33 12.33
N SER A 117 3.80 -8.72 11.47
CA SER A 117 5.22 -8.54 11.77
C SER A 117 5.43 -7.73 13.06
N LYS A 118 6.57 -7.88 13.75
CA LYS A 118 6.88 -7.06 14.95
C LYS A 118 6.69 -5.56 14.72
N ARG A 119 6.88 -5.10 13.48
CA ARG A 119 6.63 -3.72 13.05
C ARG A 119 5.13 -3.41 12.95
N GLU A 120 4.34 -4.26 12.30
CA GLU A 120 2.87 -4.11 12.25
C GLU A 120 2.24 -4.08 13.64
N ILE A 121 2.79 -4.81 14.61
CA ILE A 121 2.32 -4.76 16.00
C ILE A 121 2.53 -3.36 16.62
N VAL A 122 3.66 -2.72 16.32
CA VAL A 122 3.96 -1.34 16.79
C VAL A 122 3.10 -0.32 16.05
N GLU A 123 2.91 -0.48 14.75
CA GLU A 123 2.04 0.38 13.92
C GLU A 123 0.57 0.29 14.41
N ARG A 124 0.08 -0.93 14.67
CA ARG A 124 -1.27 -1.15 15.22
C ARG A 124 -1.45 -0.54 16.62
N ALA A 125 -0.40 -0.55 17.45
CA ALA A 125 -0.45 0.13 18.75
C ALA A 125 -0.62 1.65 18.60
N LEU A 126 0.04 2.24 17.61
CA LEU A 126 -0.06 3.67 17.29
C LEU A 126 -1.41 4.05 16.68
N GLU A 127 -2.10 3.13 16.01
CA GLU A 127 -3.45 3.31 15.48
C GLU A 127 -4.52 3.14 16.56
N ALA A 128 -4.36 2.15 17.44
CA ALA A 128 -5.37 1.77 18.42
C ALA A 128 -5.37 2.65 19.69
N LEU A 129 -4.23 3.26 20.03
CA LEU A 129 -4.09 4.10 21.21
C LEU A 129 -4.11 5.58 20.81
N GLU A 130 -4.84 6.41 21.56
CA GLU A 130 -4.88 7.85 21.33
C GLU A 130 -3.68 8.53 22.02
N GLU A 131 -2.75 9.06 21.21
CA GLU A 131 -1.52 9.72 21.67
C GLU A 131 -0.73 8.90 22.72
N PRO A 132 -0.32 7.65 22.41
CA PRO A 132 0.33 6.80 23.39
C PRO A 132 1.74 7.26 23.73
N THR A 133 2.15 6.99 24.95
CA THR A 133 3.56 7.03 25.36
C THR A 133 4.32 5.79 24.87
N GLU A 134 5.65 5.86 24.83
CA GLU A 134 6.50 4.70 24.56
C GLU A 134 6.14 3.51 25.46
N GLY A 135 5.89 3.76 26.75
CA GLY A 135 5.51 2.72 27.71
C GLY A 135 4.20 2.02 27.35
N GLU A 136 3.18 2.78 26.97
CA GLU A 136 1.87 2.23 26.55
C GLU A 136 2.00 1.39 25.27
N ILE A 137 2.87 1.79 24.34
CA ILE A 137 3.17 1.02 23.12
C ILE A 137 3.94 -0.26 23.46
N VAL A 138 4.92 -0.17 24.37
CA VAL A 138 5.68 -1.33 24.85
C VAL A 138 4.76 -2.34 25.52
N ASP A 139 3.85 -1.90 26.38
CA ASP A 139 2.91 -2.78 27.08
C ASP A 139 1.98 -3.48 26.08
N TYR A 140 1.42 -2.74 25.12
CA TYR A 140 0.60 -3.29 24.04
C TYR A 140 1.36 -4.35 23.21
N ALA A 141 2.62 -4.06 22.88
CA ALA A 141 3.44 -4.93 22.05
C ALA A 141 3.98 -6.16 22.82
N ALA A 142 4.19 -6.03 24.13
CA ALA A 142 4.64 -7.11 25.01
C ALA A 142 3.58 -8.21 25.15
N GLU A 143 2.29 -7.85 25.26
CA GLU A 143 1.17 -8.80 25.20
C GLU A 143 1.17 -9.67 23.93
N ARG A 144 1.82 -9.18 22.87
CA ARG A 144 1.91 -9.80 21.54
C ARG A 144 3.32 -10.32 21.22
N GLY A 145 4.17 -10.45 22.24
CA GLY A 145 5.49 -11.08 22.12
C GLY A 145 6.60 -10.19 21.53
N VAL A 146 6.41 -8.88 21.46
CA VAL A 146 7.44 -7.94 20.99
C VAL A 146 8.18 -7.33 22.18
N GLY A 147 9.51 -7.43 22.16
CA GLY A 147 10.36 -6.91 23.23
C GLY A 147 10.51 -5.38 23.20
N PRO A 148 10.72 -4.73 24.36
CA PRO A 148 10.79 -3.27 24.50
C PRO A 148 11.94 -2.61 23.75
N GLU A 149 13.04 -3.32 23.53
CA GLU A 149 14.15 -2.85 22.70
C GLU A 149 13.71 -2.67 21.25
N TYR A 150 13.00 -3.65 20.69
CA TYR A 150 12.52 -3.59 19.32
C TYR A 150 11.51 -2.44 19.12
N VAL A 151 10.62 -2.24 20.10
CA VAL A 151 9.62 -1.15 20.04
C VAL A 151 10.30 0.21 19.97
N ARG A 152 11.30 0.46 20.82
CA ARG A 152 12.08 1.71 20.82
C ARG A 152 12.77 1.95 19.47
N ASP A 153 13.46 0.93 18.97
CA ASP A 153 14.11 0.94 17.66
C ASP A 153 13.13 1.24 16.51
N ALA A 154 11.92 0.68 16.59
CA ALA A 154 10.88 0.87 15.59
C ALA A 154 10.33 2.30 15.64
N LEU A 155 10.04 2.83 16.82
CA LEU A 155 9.56 4.20 17.00
C LEU A 155 10.59 5.22 16.51
N GLU A 156 11.87 5.04 16.85
CA GLU A 156 12.95 5.91 16.36
C GLU A 156 12.98 5.94 14.83
N LYS A 157 12.91 4.77 14.18
CA LYS A 157 12.91 4.65 12.71
C LYS A 157 11.67 5.29 12.08
N LEU A 158 10.50 5.11 12.68
CA LEU A 158 9.24 5.68 12.19
C LEU A 158 9.23 7.21 12.33
N THR A 159 9.75 7.74 13.43
CA THR A 159 9.92 9.18 13.64
C THR A 159 10.93 9.78 12.67
N HIS A 160 12.08 9.14 12.47
CA HIS A 160 13.08 9.60 11.50
C HIS A 160 12.53 9.64 10.06
N ARG A 161 11.61 8.73 9.72
CA ARG A 161 10.97 8.68 8.39
C ARG A 161 9.81 9.66 8.23
N GLY A 162 9.40 10.34 9.31
CA GLY A 162 8.24 11.25 9.28
C GLY A 162 6.90 10.53 9.18
N VAL A 163 6.82 9.25 9.54
CA VAL A 163 5.56 8.48 9.60
C VAL A 163 4.85 8.68 10.94
N VAL A 164 5.63 8.93 11.99
CA VAL A 164 5.14 9.16 13.35
C VAL A 164 5.78 10.45 13.87
N SER A 165 4.99 11.30 14.49
CA SER A 165 5.49 12.44 15.28
C SER A 165 5.61 12.05 16.74
N GLU A 166 6.70 12.49 17.38
CA GLU A 166 6.86 12.43 18.83
C GLU A 166 6.82 13.85 19.38
N SER A 167 6.02 14.08 20.42
CA SER A 167 5.94 15.34 21.12
C SER A 167 5.75 15.10 22.61
N ARG A 168 6.73 15.49 23.42
CA ARG A 168 6.70 15.40 24.89
C ARG A 168 6.48 13.97 25.42
N GLY A 169 7.09 12.99 24.75
CA GLY A 169 7.00 11.56 25.07
C GLY A 169 5.71 10.89 24.59
N ARG A 170 4.93 11.56 23.73
CA ARG A 170 3.68 11.06 23.15
C ARG A 170 3.84 10.90 21.65
N TYR A 171 3.38 9.79 21.11
CA TYR A 171 3.50 9.44 19.70
C TYR A 171 2.17 9.61 18.99
N ARG A 172 2.22 10.04 17.73
CA ARG A 172 1.05 10.18 16.87
C ARG A 172 1.42 9.90 15.42
N LEU A 173 0.64 9.05 14.76
CA LEU A 173 0.74 8.82 13.31
C LEU A 173 0.43 10.10 12.52
N LEU A 174 1.22 10.36 11.48
CA LEU A 174 1.12 11.52 10.59
C LEU A 174 0.40 11.19 9.28
#